data_AF-A0A832F5A5-F1
#
_entry.id   AF-A0A832F5A5-F1
#
_cell.length_a   1.000
_cell.length_b   1.000
_cell.length_c   1.000
_cell.angle_alpha   90.00
_cell.angle_beta   90.00
_cell.angle_gamma   90.00
#
_symmetry.space_group_name_H-M   'P 1'
#
loop_
_entity.id
_entity.type
_entity.pdbx_description
1 polymer ?
#
loop_
_entity_poly.entity_id
_entity_poly.type
_entity_poly.pdbx_seq_one_letter_code
_entity_poly.pdbx_strand_id
1 'polypeptide(L)' 'MNILLFSMDTLRADRLSCYGHFRATSPHTDRLASQGTLFENFYSPHIPTFPGH' A
#
# COMPACT_ATOMS: atom_id res chain seq x y z
N MET A 1 20.34 -9.60 -8.74
CA MET A 1 19.07 -9.43 -8.02
C MET A 1 18.73 -7.96 -8.12
N ASN A 2 17.54 -7.63 -8.65
CA ASN A 2 17.11 -6.24 -8.81
C ASN A 2 15.90 -6.02 -7.90
N ILE A 3 15.82 -4.85 -7.29
CA ILE A 3 14.74 -4.46 -6.38
C ILE A 3 14.08 -3.21 -6.95
N LEU A 4 12.75 -3.21 -6.98
CA LEU A 4 11.94 -2.07 -7.38
C LEU A 4 11.02 -1.70 -6.21
N LEU A 5 11.16 -0.47 -5.71
CA LEU A 5 10.35 0.07 -4.62
C LEU A 5 9.37 1.10 -5.18
N PHE A 6 8.07 0.86 -4.96
CA PHE A 6 7.03 1.84 -5.21
C PHE A 6 6.65 2.51 -3.89
N SER A 7 6.76 3.84 -3.83
CA SER A 7 6.25 4.65 -2.72
C SER A 7 5.19 5.59 -3.27
N MET A 8 4.06 5.69 -2.57
CA MET A 8 2.90 6.47 -3.01
C MET A 8 2.59 7.53 -1.95
N ASP A 9 2.43 8.78 -2.38
CA ASP A 9 2.15 9.90 -1.47
C ASP A 9 0.68 9.91 -1.03
N THR A 10 0.47 10.10 0.27
CA THR A 10 -0.85 10.31 0.89
C THR A 10 -1.86 9.15 0.67
N LEU A 11 -1.38 7.97 0.26
CA LEU A 11 -2.24 6.80 0.05
C LEU A 11 -2.71 6.21 1.37
N ARG A 12 -4.03 6.01 1.49
CA ARG A 12 -4.64 5.34 2.65
C ARG A 12 -4.96 3.88 2.34
N ALA A 13 -4.66 3.00 3.28
CA ALA A 13 -4.97 1.57 3.16
C ALA A 13 -6.47 1.32 2.95
N ASP A 14 -7.36 2.05 3.64
CA ASP A 14 -8.82 1.91 3.54
C ASP A 14 -9.42 2.30 2.17
N ARG A 15 -8.59 2.77 1.24
CA ARG A 15 -8.96 3.10 -0.15
C ARG A 15 -8.49 2.08 -1.17
N LEU A 16 -7.82 1.01 -0.74
CA LEU A 16 -7.35 -0.07 -1.59
C LEU A 16 -8.26 -1.31 -1.44
N SER A 17 -8.63 -1.94 -2.54
CA SER A 17 -9.50 -3.12 -2.52
C SER A 17 -8.83 -4.33 -1.87
N CYS A 18 -7.51 -4.48 -1.96
CA CYS A 18 -6.77 -5.51 -1.23
C CYS A 18 -6.83 -5.37 0.31
N TYR A 19 -7.20 -4.20 0.83
CA TYR A 19 -7.44 -3.95 2.25
C TYR A 19 -8.93 -3.95 2.61
N GLY A 20 -9.81 -4.41 1.70
CA GLY A 20 -11.24 -4.54 1.95
C GLY A 20 -12.09 -3.33 1.52
N HIS A 21 -11.56 -2.42 0.70
CA HIS A 21 -12.38 -1.35 0.14
C HIS A 21 -13.51 -1.92 -0.74
N PHE A 22 -14.73 -1.37 -0.60
CA PHE A 22 -15.94 -1.92 -1.25
C PHE A 22 -15.95 -1.81 -2.79
N ARG A 23 -15.12 -0.93 -3.35
CA ARG A 23 -14.90 -0.79 -4.80
C ARG A 23 -13.55 -1.39 -5.17
N ALA A 24 -13.46 -1.97 -6.36
CA ALA A 24 -12.20 -2.40 -6.95
C ALA A 24 -11.36 -1.20 -7.43
N THR A 25 -10.76 -0.47 -6.48
CA THR A 25 -10.00 0.76 -6.73
C THR A 25 -8.56 0.50 -7.13
N SER A 26 -8.01 -0.68 -6.82
CA SER A 26 -6.57 -0.95 -6.96
C SER A 26 -6.24 -2.31 -7.61
N PRO A 27 -6.83 -2.69 -8.76
CA PRO A 27 -6.71 -4.04 -9.32
C PRO A 27 -5.26 -4.50 -9.58
N HIS A 28 -4.35 -3.58 -9.93
CA HIS A 28 -2.93 -3.92 -10.11
C HIS A 28 -2.21 -4.17 -8.79
N THR A 29 -2.47 -3.37 -7.76
CA THR A 29 -1.94 -3.57 -6.41
C THR A 29 -2.52 -4.84 -5.79
N ASP A 30 -3.80 -5.13 -6.03
CA ASP A 30 -4.46 -6.34 -5.55
C ASP A 30 -3.81 -7.60 -6.12
N ARG A 31 -3.50 -7.60 -7.43
CA ARG A 31 -2.76 -8.69 -8.07
C ARG A 31 -1.37 -8.87 -7.47
N LEU A 32 -0.69 -7.77 -7.12
CA LEU A 32 0.62 -7.84 -6.46
C LEU A 32 0.50 -8.44 -5.05
N ALA A 33 -0.50 -7.99 -4.28
CA ALA A 33 -0.77 -8.51 -2.95
C ALA A 33 -1.11 -10.01 -2.96
N SER A 34 -1.88 -10.48 -3.95
CA SER A 34 -2.22 -11.91 -4.09
C SER A 34 -1.03 -12.80 -4.49
N GLN A 35 0.04 -12.21 -5.04
CA GLN A 35 1.25 -12.92 -5.46
C GLN A 35 2.39 -12.81 -4.43
N GLY A 36 2.17 -12.08 -3.33
CA GLY A 36 3.17 -11.81 -2.32
C GLY A 36 2.59 -11.81 -0.90
N THR A 37 3.05 -10.87 -0.09
CA THR A 37 2.60 -10.72 1.30
C THR A 37 2.05 -9.31 1.52
N LEU A 38 0.84 -9.23 2.07
CA LEU A 38 0.19 -7.99 2.46
C LEU A 38 0.38 -7.79 3.96
N PHE A 39 0.90 -6.62 4.36
CA PHE A 39 0.99 -6.25 5.77
C PHE A 39 -0.25 -5.43 6.16
N GLU A 40 -1.05 -5.97 7.07
CA GLU A 40 -2.24 -5.29 7.59
C GLU A 40 -1.91 -4.28 8.71
N ASN A 41 -0.79 -4.50 9.39
CA ASN A 41 -0.32 -3.68 10.51
C ASN A 41 1.05 -3.08 10.19
N PHE A 42 1.06 -2.02 9.37
CA PHE A 42 2.27 -1.25 9.03
C PHE A 42 1.99 0.24 9.21
N TYR A 43 2.69 0.87 10.14
CA TYR A 43 2.40 2.24 10.59
C TYR A 43 3.57 3.17 10.26
N SER A 44 3.25 4.36 9.75
CA SER A 44 4.26 5.40 9.55
C SER A 44 4.79 5.88 10.91
N PRO A 45 6.11 6.09 11.05
CA PRO A 45 6.68 6.63 12.29
C PRO A 45 6.25 8.08 12.55
N HIS A 46 5.80 8.81 11.51
CA HIS A 46 5.37 10.20 11.63
C HIS A 46 4.39 10.61 10.50
N ILE A 47 3.61 11.68 10.70
CA ILE A 47 2.48 12.03 9.81
C ILE A 47 2.90 12.84 8.56
N PRO A 48 3.71 13.92 8.68
CA PRO A 48 4.17 14.63 7.49
C PRO A 48 5.00 13.75 6.56
N THR A 49 4.86 14.01 5.26
CA THR A 49 5.52 13.31 4.15
C THR A 49 7.02 13.16 4.38
N PHE A 50 7.72 14.23 4.80
CA PHE A 50 9.18 14.20 4.97
C PHE A 50 9.69 13.17 6.00
N PRO A 51 9.22 13.15 7.26
CA PRO A 51 9.65 12.14 8.24
C PRO A 51 9.01 10.76 8.06
N GLY A 52 8.01 10.63 7.19
CA GLY A 52 7.37 9.34 6.88
C GLY A 52 7.97 8.60 5.68
N HIS A 53 8.77 9.26 4.83
CA HIS A 53 9.44 8.67 3.67
C HIS A 53 10.83 8.11 3.97
#